data_AF-A0A2G2PDX6-F1
#
_entry.id   AF-A0A2G2PDX6-F1
#
_cell.length_a   1.000
_cell.length_b   1.000
_cell.length_c   1.000
_cell.angle_alpha   90.00
_cell.angle_beta   90.00
_cell.angle_gamma   90.00
#
_symmetry.space_group_name_H-M   'P 1'
#
loop_
_entity.id
_entity.type
_entity.pdbx_description
1 polymer ?
#
loop_
_entity_poly.entity_id
_entity_poly.type
_entity_poly.pdbx_seq_one_letter_code
_entity_poly.pdbx_strand_id
1 'polypeptide(L)'
;MILANNELYNINDLITRIKSDGYNSFTEFTHEIIKTFDSGNDIDIWIPTYAINIFKLGKVSDYNEGFLLITIKEIGDFKKISKDSNGNFLSKTAGCFSIYNNFDNFPIARMYRYDFKSNDDMEYIKEHFEPSNFNTEDFDTLVDKEKAKERIKQYLKKTDDIFERLTKYTQGKIDNTSITGGFIIARQDNICAICNKNESLEIEEIALTSFESGVQTSLAVCKDCISESVESNQILNLMFQDTNIMSLLNKRKISIEDVREISNKIVEINLECKIEKFATNMDDTITAITKNGFILKLRLTTLLDYGYMILSSEEVELIRFDSANHHDDKIEFMPHHVHNDVVKENEIKNKAKTFSRKKSKEHKRSIDITDSFLTGFLGVDYISIKNKILELDYK
;
A
#
# COMPACT_ATOMS: atom_id res chain seq x y z
N MET A 1 -4.44 2.36 -7.37
CA MET A 1 -4.68 2.17 -8.81
C MET A 1 -4.62 3.54 -9.47
N ILE A 2 -3.73 3.76 -10.43
CA ILE A 2 -4.04 4.34 -11.77
C ILE A 2 -2.81 4.16 -12.66
N LEU A 3 -3.17 3.72 -13.86
CA LEU A 3 -2.40 3.28 -15.02
C LEU A 3 -2.60 4.29 -16.14
N ALA A 4 -1.62 4.39 -17.02
CA ALA A 4 -1.59 5.32 -18.14
C ALA A 4 -2.75 5.09 -19.14
N ASN A 5 -3.82 5.88 -19.03
CA ASN A 5 -4.51 6.44 -20.20
C ASN A 5 -5.37 7.65 -19.78
N ASN A 6 -4.74 8.81 -19.81
CA ASN A 6 -5.27 10.07 -19.27
C ASN A 6 -6.42 10.68 -20.09
N GLU A 7 -6.59 10.26 -21.34
CA GLU A 7 -7.56 10.87 -22.27
C GLU A 7 -8.91 10.14 -22.29
N LEU A 8 -8.99 8.91 -21.77
CA LEU A 8 -10.20 8.09 -21.90
C LEU A 8 -11.20 8.23 -20.75
N TYR A 9 -10.82 8.85 -19.62
CA TYR A 9 -11.66 8.89 -18.41
C TYR A 9 -11.66 10.22 -17.64
N ASN A 10 -11.05 11.30 -18.15
CA ASN A 10 -10.96 12.58 -17.45
C ASN A 10 -10.38 12.50 -16.00
N ILE A 11 -9.69 11.41 -15.69
CA ILE A 11 -9.18 11.02 -14.37
C ILE A 11 -8.09 11.97 -13.84
N ASN A 12 -7.40 12.71 -14.72
CA ASN A 12 -6.34 13.62 -14.34
C ASN A 12 -6.79 14.79 -13.48
N ASP A 13 -7.98 15.35 -13.74
CA ASP A 13 -8.52 16.44 -12.92
C ASP A 13 -8.89 15.91 -11.52
N LEU A 14 -9.48 14.71 -11.47
CA LEU A 14 -9.81 13.99 -10.24
C LEU A 14 -8.58 13.70 -9.36
N ILE A 15 -7.51 13.13 -9.95
CA ILE A 15 -6.26 12.84 -9.24
C ILE A 15 -5.57 14.12 -8.77
N THR A 16 -5.53 15.15 -9.61
CA THR A 16 -4.85 16.42 -9.29
C THR A 16 -5.50 17.08 -8.08
N ARG A 17 -6.83 17.05 -7.98
CA ARG A 17 -7.59 17.64 -6.87
C ARG A 17 -7.59 16.80 -5.60
N ILE A 18 -7.62 15.47 -5.72
CA ILE A 18 -7.34 14.57 -4.57
C ILE A 18 -5.98 14.90 -3.94
N LYS A 19 -4.99 15.27 -4.77
CA LYS A 19 -3.63 15.60 -4.33
C LYS A 19 -3.45 17.05 -3.87
N SER A 20 -4.19 18.02 -4.42
CA SER A 20 -4.03 19.45 -4.09
C SER A 20 -4.93 19.93 -2.95
N ASP A 21 -6.16 19.43 -2.86
CA ASP A 21 -7.19 19.98 -1.96
C ASP A 21 -7.84 18.91 -1.07
N GLY A 22 -7.79 17.64 -1.47
CA GLY A 22 -8.62 16.59 -0.87
C GLY A 22 -10.12 16.87 -1.07
N TYR A 23 -10.96 15.88 -0.79
CA TYR A 23 -12.38 16.16 -0.63
C TYR A 23 -12.65 16.53 0.82
N ASN A 24 -13.31 17.67 1.04
CA ASN A 24 -13.69 18.08 2.39
C ASN A 24 -14.86 17.23 2.91
N SER A 25 -15.62 16.61 2.01
CA SER A 25 -16.73 15.71 2.36
C SER A 25 -16.93 14.56 1.36
N PHE A 26 -17.56 13.48 1.84
CA PHE A 26 -17.99 12.35 1.01
C PHE A 26 -18.92 12.79 -0.13
N THR A 27 -19.78 13.76 0.12
CA THR A 27 -20.72 14.30 -0.88
C THR A 27 -20.01 14.94 -2.08
N GLU A 28 -18.94 15.70 -1.85
CA GLU A 28 -18.15 16.32 -2.92
C GLU A 28 -17.49 15.24 -3.80
N PHE A 29 -16.91 14.21 -3.17
CA PHE A 29 -16.34 13.06 -3.87
C PHE A 29 -17.39 12.38 -4.75
N THR A 30 -18.57 12.07 -4.20
CA THR A 30 -19.62 11.38 -4.95
C THR A 30 -20.11 12.18 -6.15
N HIS A 31 -20.33 13.49 -6.01
CA HIS A 31 -20.79 14.32 -7.14
C HIS A 31 -19.77 14.39 -8.26
N GLU A 32 -18.48 14.33 -7.94
CA GLU A 32 -17.44 14.30 -8.95
C GLU A 32 -17.42 12.96 -9.69
N ILE A 33 -17.42 11.83 -8.97
CA ILE A 33 -17.48 10.49 -9.58
C ILE A 33 -18.67 10.37 -10.54
N ILE A 34 -19.85 10.84 -10.13
CA ILE A 34 -21.07 10.81 -10.95
C ILE A 34 -20.93 11.62 -12.25
N LYS A 35 -20.17 12.72 -12.21
CA LYS A 35 -19.91 13.53 -13.41
C LYS A 35 -18.84 12.93 -14.31
N THR A 36 -17.85 12.25 -13.73
CA THR A 36 -16.71 11.67 -14.45
C THR A 36 -17.10 10.45 -15.27
N PHE A 37 -18.01 9.60 -14.75
CA PHE A 37 -18.35 8.32 -15.35
C PHE A 37 -19.74 8.31 -16.01
N ASP A 38 -19.83 7.59 -17.12
CA ASP A 38 -21.06 7.51 -17.93
C ASP A 38 -21.96 6.32 -17.57
N SER A 39 -21.41 5.30 -16.88
CA SER A 39 -22.14 4.10 -16.45
C SER A 39 -22.37 4.08 -14.94
N GLY A 40 -23.51 3.53 -14.52
CA GLY A 40 -23.83 3.35 -13.11
C GLY A 40 -22.89 2.34 -12.44
N ASN A 41 -22.47 1.30 -13.16
CA ASN A 41 -21.49 0.33 -12.68
C ASN A 41 -20.14 0.97 -12.33
N ASP A 42 -19.60 1.81 -13.20
CA ASP A 42 -18.33 2.48 -12.95
C ASP A 42 -18.45 3.42 -11.75
N ILE A 43 -19.54 4.21 -11.68
CA ILE A 43 -19.83 5.07 -10.54
C ILE A 43 -19.83 4.23 -9.25
N ASP A 44 -20.57 3.14 -9.20
CA ASP A 44 -20.73 2.31 -8.00
C ASP A 44 -19.46 1.55 -7.58
N ILE A 45 -18.56 1.25 -8.51
CA ILE A 45 -17.23 0.68 -8.21
C ILE A 45 -16.36 1.69 -7.45
N TRP A 46 -16.45 2.99 -7.79
CA TRP A 46 -15.62 4.02 -7.17
C TRP A 46 -16.14 4.49 -5.82
N ILE A 47 -17.45 4.52 -5.60
CA ILE A 47 -18.05 5.00 -4.35
C ILE A 47 -17.46 4.32 -3.08
N PRO A 48 -17.34 2.98 -3.01
CA PRO A 48 -16.72 2.26 -1.89
C PRO A 48 -15.32 2.76 -1.50
N THR A 49 -14.53 3.24 -2.46
CA THR A 49 -13.12 3.62 -2.23
C THR A 49 -12.95 4.76 -1.24
N TYR A 50 -13.89 5.70 -1.21
CA TYR A 50 -13.91 6.80 -0.25
C TYR A 50 -14.89 6.53 0.91
N ALA A 51 -15.97 5.78 0.65
CA ALA A 51 -16.98 5.44 1.65
C ALA A 51 -16.43 4.62 2.83
N ILE A 52 -15.35 3.85 2.63
CA ILE A 52 -14.71 3.08 3.72
C ILE A 52 -14.25 3.97 4.89
N ASN A 53 -13.87 5.22 4.62
CA ASN A 53 -13.46 6.18 5.63
C ASN A 53 -14.62 6.55 6.57
N ILE A 54 -15.87 6.41 6.12
CA ILE A 54 -17.06 6.63 6.95
C ILE A 54 -17.09 5.62 8.10
N PHE A 55 -16.80 4.34 7.82
CA PHE A 55 -16.74 3.30 8.84
C PHE A 55 -15.54 3.47 9.76
N LYS A 56 -14.36 3.78 9.22
CA LYS A 56 -13.12 3.89 10.00
C LYS A 56 -13.10 5.12 10.92
N LEU A 57 -13.64 6.25 10.47
CA LEU A 57 -13.57 7.50 11.22
C LEU A 57 -14.83 7.79 12.04
N GLY A 58 -15.91 7.02 11.85
CA GLY A 58 -17.18 7.18 12.58
C GLY A 58 -17.84 8.55 12.37
N LYS A 59 -17.54 9.23 11.25
CA LYS A 59 -17.69 10.69 11.11
C LYS A 59 -18.94 11.17 10.36
N VAL A 60 -19.95 10.34 10.11
CA VAL A 60 -21.10 10.78 9.28
C VAL A 60 -22.42 10.60 10.03
N SER A 61 -23.13 11.72 10.21
CA SER A 61 -24.49 11.83 10.77
C SER A 61 -25.57 11.13 9.93
N ASP A 62 -25.26 10.80 8.68
CA ASP A 62 -26.18 10.24 7.68
C ASP A 62 -26.04 8.72 7.50
N TYR A 63 -25.24 8.06 8.36
CA TYR A 63 -25.18 6.60 8.40
C TYR A 63 -26.45 6.04 9.05
N ASN A 64 -27.32 5.44 8.25
CA ASN A 64 -28.39 4.56 8.72
C ASN A 64 -27.81 3.13 8.75
N GLU A 65 -28.02 2.38 9.84
CA GLU A 65 -27.32 1.14 10.19
C GLU A 65 -27.38 -0.03 9.17
N GLY A 66 -27.86 0.16 7.94
CA GLY A 66 -27.77 -0.87 6.89
C GLY A 66 -27.67 -0.45 5.44
N PHE A 67 -27.55 0.83 5.10
CA PHE A 67 -27.23 1.26 3.72
C PHE A 67 -26.59 2.64 3.68
N LEU A 68 -25.84 2.90 2.60
CA LEU A 68 -25.24 4.19 2.32
C LEU A 68 -26.16 4.99 1.40
N LEU A 69 -26.78 6.05 1.93
CA LEU A 69 -27.61 6.96 1.14
C LEU A 69 -26.74 7.98 0.40
N ILE A 70 -26.96 8.11 -0.90
CA ILE A 70 -26.24 9.01 -1.79
C ILE A 70 -27.25 9.87 -2.53
N THR A 71 -27.27 11.17 -2.25
CA THR A 71 -28.19 12.10 -2.91
C THR A 71 -27.61 12.59 -4.23
N ILE A 72 -28.34 12.33 -5.31
CA ILE A 72 -28.06 12.78 -6.67
C ILE A 72 -28.72 14.15 -6.89
N LYS A 73 -27.99 15.07 -7.51
CA LYS A 73 -28.47 16.44 -7.77
C LYS A 73 -29.29 16.55 -9.05
N GLU A 74 -28.96 15.80 -10.09
CA GLU A 74 -29.55 15.93 -11.43
C GLU A 74 -30.24 14.64 -11.87
N ILE A 75 -31.43 14.76 -12.45
CA ILE A 75 -32.22 13.60 -12.89
C ILE A 75 -31.53 12.83 -14.03
N GLY A 76 -30.75 13.55 -14.86
CA GLY A 76 -29.93 12.94 -15.91
C GLY A 76 -28.85 12.00 -15.36
N ASP A 77 -28.27 12.33 -14.20
CA ASP A 77 -27.30 11.47 -13.53
C ASP A 77 -27.97 10.26 -12.88
N PHE A 78 -29.17 10.44 -12.31
CA PHE A 78 -29.98 9.32 -11.83
C PHE A 78 -30.26 8.32 -12.95
N LYS A 79 -30.57 8.79 -14.16
CA LYS A 79 -30.77 7.93 -15.33
C LYS A 79 -29.54 7.11 -15.73
N LYS A 80 -28.33 7.62 -15.49
CA LYS A 80 -27.10 6.83 -15.72
C LYS A 80 -27.01 5.69 -14.71
N ILE A 81 -27.21 6.03 -13.45
CA ILE A 81 -27.09 5.11 -12.31
C ILE A 81 -28.18 4.03 -12.33
N SER A 82 -29.42 4.37 -12.67
CA SER A 82 -30.54 3.43 -12.64
C SER A 82 -30.39 2.24 -13.60
N LYS A 83 -29.65 2.42 -14.70
CA LYS A 83 -29.52 1.43 -15.78
C LYS A 83 -28.79 0.17 -15.34
N ASP A 84 -27.81 0.33 -14.46
CA ASP A 84 -26.93 -0.76 -14.03
C ASP A 84 -27.24 -1.22 -12.60
N SER A 85 -28.25 -0.65 -11.95
CA SER A 85 -28.61 -0.95 -10.57
C SER A 85 -29.25 -2.34 -10.41
N ASN A 86 -29.16 -2.91 -9.22
CA ASN A 86 -29.81 -4.16 -8.87
C ASN A 86 -31.33 -4.01 -8.69
N GLY A 87 -31.82 -2.79 -8.45
CA GLY A 87 -33.24 -2.49 -8.36
C GLY A 87 -33.51 -1.00 -8.33
N ASN A 88 -34.60 -0.59 -8.98
CA ASN A 88 -35.08 0.79 -9.01
C ASN A 88 -36.42 0.89 -8.27
N PHE A 89 -36.62 2.00 -7.58
CA PHE A 89 -37.83 2.23 -6.79
C PHE A 89 -38.35 3.64 -6.99
N LEU A 90 -39.67 3.77 -6.93
CA LEU A 90 -40.37 5.03 -7.10
C LEU A 90 -41.29 5.27 -5.90
N SER A 91 -41.07 6.39 -5.21
CA SER A 91 -41.90 6.86 -4.11
C SER A 91 -42.44 8.25 -4.40
N LYS A 92 -43.75 8.42 -4.19
CA LYS A 92 -44.39 9.74 -4.33
C LYS A 92 -43.90 10.78 -3.32
N THR A 93 -43.33 10.33 -2.20
CA THR A 93 -42.88 11.20 -1.10
C THR A 93 -41.36 11.27 -0.98
N ALA A 94 -40.64 10.26 -1.45
CA ALA A 94 -39.19 10.14 -1.26
C ALA A 94 -38.40 10.18 -2.58
N GLY A 95 -39.04 10.50 -3.70
CA GLY A 95 -38.38 10.56 -5.00
C GLY A 95 -38.19 9.19 -5.65
N CYS A 96 -37.18 9.07 -6.50
CA CYS A 96 -36.73 7.79 -7.04
C CYS A 96 -35.38 7.38 -6.47
N PHE A 97 -35.17 6.08 -6.33
CA PHE A 97 -33.90 5.55 -5.82
C PHE A 97 -33.50 4.26 -6.52
N SER A 98 -32.18 4.09 -6.68
CA SER A 98 -31.54 2.92 -7.29
C SER A 98 -30.62 2.26 -6.28
N ILE A 99 -30.62 0.93 -6.23
CA ILE A 99 -29.90 0.15 -5.22
C ILE A 99 -28.80 -0.66 -5.88
N TYR A 100 -27.61 -0.62 -5.28
CA TYR A 100 -26.49 -1.49 -5.59
C TYR A 100 -26.09 -2.32 -4.38
N ASN A 101 -26.09 -3.64 -4.51
CA ASN A 101 -25.90 -4.57 -3.39
C ASN A 101 -24.79 -5.61 -3.62
N ASN A 102 -23.74 -5.25 -4.37
CA ASN A 102 -22.54 -6.06 -4.48
C ASN A 102 -21.79 -6.13 -3.13
N PHE A 103 -22.24 -7.04 -2.25
CA PHE A 103 -21.73 -7.21 -0.90
C PHE A 103 -20.31 -7.77 -0.83
N ASP A 104 -19.80 -8.36 -1.92
CA ASP A 104 -18.42 -8.80 -2.02
C ASP A 104 -17.46 -7.59 -2.08
N ASN A 105 -17.89 -6.50 -2.70
CA ASN A 105 -17.11 -5.27 -2.84
C ASN A 105 -17.31 -4.28 -1.68
N PHE A 106 -18.52 -4.19 -1.11
CA PHE A 106 -18.83 -3.23 -0.04
C PHE A 106 -19.91 -3.77 0.90
N PRO A 107 -19.78 -3.64 2.25
CA PRO A 107 -20.56 -4.44 3.19
C PRO A 107 -22.04 -4.05 3.34
N ILE A 108 -22.45 -2.93 2.73
CA ILE A 108 -23.82 -2.42 2.78
C ILE A 108 -24.29 -2.00 1.40
N ALA A 109 -25.61 -2.00 1.21
CA ALA A 109 -26.20 -1.52 -0.03
C ALA A 109 -25.90 -0.01 -0.20
N ARG A 110 -25.70 0.42 -1.45
CA ARG A 110 -25.57 1.82 -1.81
C ARG A 110 -26.86 2.24 -2.48
N MET A 111 -27.53 3.22 -1.90
CA MET A 111 -28.83 3.71 -2.34
C MET A 111 -28.65 5.12 -2.91
N TYR A 112 -28.77 5.23 -4.22
CA TYR A 112 -28.66 6.49 -4.93
C TYR A 112 -30.06 7.09 -5.08
N ARG A 113 -30.32 8.21 -4.42
CA ARG A 113 -31.64 8.84 -4.36
C ARG A 113 -31.64 10.16 -5.11
N TYR A 114 -32.66 10.37 -5.93
CA TYR A 114 -33.00 11.66 -6.49
C TYR A 114 -34.33 12.14 -5.91
N ASP A 115 -34.29 13.27 -5.20
CA ASP A 115 -35.48 13.91 -4.66
C ASP A 115 -36.13 14.76 -5.76
N PHE A 116 -37.41 14.54 -6.04
CA PHE A 116 -38.13 15.34 -7.04
C PHE A 116 -38.18 16.81 -6.63
N LYS A 117 -37.71 17.68 -7.53
CA LYS A 117 -37.72 19.14 -7.37
C LYS A 117 -39.01 19.73 -7.94
N SER A 118 -39.64 19.07 -8.92
CA SER A 118 -40.90 19.50 -9.53
C SER A 118 -41.78 18.31 -9.97
N ASN A 119 -43.00 18.62 -10.40
CA ASN A 119 -43.87 17.62 -11.04
C ASN A 119 -43.31 17.16 -12.40
N ASP A 120 -42.51 17.99 -13.07
CA ASP A 120 -41.90 17.68 -14.36
C ASP A 120 -40.88 16.54 -14.21
N ASP A 121 -40.22 16.42 -13.06
CA ASP A 121 -39.32 15.29 -12.79
C ASP A 121 -40.08 13.95 -12.77
N MET A 122 -41.29 13.94 -12.22
CA MET A 122 -42.15 12.76 -12.21
C MET A 122 -42.64 12.37 -13.60
N GLU A 123 -42.90 13.36 -14.46
CA GLU A 123 -43.24 13.14 -15.86
C GLU A 123 -42.03 12.62 -16.63
N TYR A 124 -40.85 13.22 -16.43
CA TYR A 124 -39.59 12.77 -17.01
C TYR A 124 -39.28 11.31 -16.68
N ILE A 125 -39.41 10.89 -15.41
CA ILE A 125 -39.21 9.49 -15.02
C ILE A 125 -40.19 8.58 -15.79
N LYS A 126 -41.48 8.93 -15.86
CA LYS A 126 -42.47 8.09 -16.57
C LYS A 126 -42.23 8.00 -18.08
N GLU A 127 -41.70 9.07 -18.69
CA GLU A 127 -41.43 9.12 -20.13
C GLU A 127 -40.13 8.41 -20.51
N HIS A 128 -39.10 8.50 -19.66
CA HIS A 128 -37.74 8.06 -19.99
C HIS A 128 -37.33 6.76 -19.33
N PHE A 129 -38.17 6.23 -18.43
CA PHE A 129 -37.96 4.96 -17.75
C PHE A 129 -39.25 4.16 -17.89
N GLU A 130 -39.14 2.87 -18.19
CA GLU A 130 -40.31 2.03 -18.24
C GLU A 130 -40.87 1.87 -16.81
N PRO A 131 -42.15 2.23 -16.55
CA PRO A 131 -42.72 2.12 -15.21
C PRO A 131 -42.69 0.69 -14.66
N SER A 132 -42.63 -0.32 -15.53
CA SER A 132 -42.44 -1.73 -15.19
C SER A 132 -41.07 -2.06 -14.60
N ASN A 133 -40.10 -1.16 -14.67
CA ASN A 133 -38.74 -1.38 -14.15
C ASN A 133 -38.57 -0.85 -12.72
N PHE A 134 -39.63 -0.30 -12.11
CA PHE A 134 -39.63 0.17 -10.73
C PHE A 134 -40.41 -0.75 -9.81
N ASN A 135 -39.92 -0.88 -8.58
CA ASN A 135 -40.53 -1.68 -7.51
C ASN A 135 -40.77 -3.14 -7.93
N THR A 136 -39.94 -3.68 -8.83
CA THR A 136 -39.99 -5.09 -9.28
C THR A 136 -39.35 -6.02 -8.27
N GLU A 137 -38.35 -5.52 -7.57
CA GLU A 137 -37.58 -6.25 -6.57
C GLU A 137 -38.09 -5.91 -5.16
N ASP A 138 -37.86 -6.83 -4.22
CA ASP A 138 -38.12 -6.58 -2.82
C ASP A 138 -37.02 -5.69 -2.21
N PHE A 139 -37.42 -4.52 -1.73
CA PHE A 139 -36.52 -3.51 -1.15
C PHE A 139 -35.73 -4.06 0.03
N ASP A 140 -36.42 -4.75 0.96
CA ASP A 140 -35.81 -5.25 2.18
C ASP A 140 -34.78 -6.34 1.88
N THR A 141 -35.07 -7.20 0.90
CA THR A 141 -34.12 -8.19 0.37
C THR A 141 -32.89 -7.54 -0.27
N LEU A 142 -33.06 -6.50 -1.10
CA LEU A 142 -31.92 -5.86 -1.77
C LEU A 142 -30.99 -5.12 -0.79
N VAL A 143 -31.55 -4.47 0.22
CA VAL A 143 -30.77 -3.75 1.24
C VAL A 143 -30.14 -4.72 2.25
N ASP A 144 -30.87 -5.79 2.61
CA ASP A 144 -30.48 -6.79 3.60
C ASP A 144 -29.93 -6.15 4.89
N LYS A 145 -30.69 -5.19 5.45
CA LYS A 145 -30.27 -4.37 6.60
C LYS A 145 -29.94 -5.24 7.83
N GLU A 146 -30.63 -6.37 8.01
CA GLU A 146 -30.45 -7.26 9.16
C GLU A 146 -29.02 -7.81 9.25
N LYS A 147 -28.40 -8.12 8.10
CA LYS A 147 -27.01 -8.65 8.05
C LYS A 147 -25.94 -7.58 7.92
N ALA A 148 -26.31 -6.31 7.78
CA ALA A 148 -25.36 -5.22 7.54
C ALA A 148 -24.30 -5.10 8.64
N LYS A 149 -24.71 -5.20 9.92
CA LYS A 149 -23.78 -5.12 11.06
C LYS A 149 -22.71 -6.22 11.02
N GLU A 150 -23.12 -7.44 10.70
CA GLU A 150 -22.19 -8.56 10.57
C GLU A 150 -21.25 -8.39 9.37
N ARG A 151 -21.79 -8.01 8.20
CA ARG A 151 -20.98 -7.74 7.01
C ARG A 151 -19.97 -6.63 7.24
N ILE A 152 -20.35 -5.53 7.89
CA ILE A 152 -19.42 -4.44 8.22
C ILE A 152 -18.30 -4.94 9.12
N LYS A 153 -18.64 -5.71 10.16
CA LYS A 153 -17.63 -6.28 11.07
C LYS A 153 -16.66 -7.20 10.34
N GLN A 154 -17.18 -8.10 9.49
CA GLN A 154 -16.35 -9.02 8.70
C GLN A 154 -15.49 -8.27 7.68
N TYR A 155 -16.06 -7.28 7.01
CA TYR A 155 -15.38 -6.43 6.04
C TYR A 155 -14.25 -5.65 6.68
N LEU A 156 -14.51 -4.93 7.78
CA LEU A 156 -13.49 -4.19 8.51
C LEU A 156 -12.39 -5.11 9.03
N LYS A 157 -12.74 -6.28 9.58
CA LYS A 157 -11.73 -7.26 10.01
C LYS A 157 -10.85 -7.70 8.84
N LYS A 158 -11.44 -8.09 7.70
CA LYS A 158 -10.69 -8.50 6.50
C LYS A 158 -9.80 -7.37 5.97
N THR A 159 -10.36 -6.16 5.93
CA THR A 159 -9.66 -4.93 5.56
C THR A 159 -8.49 -4.67 6.50
N ASP A 160 -8.69 -4.76 7.80
CA ASP A 160 -7.65 -4.50 8.80
C ASP A 160 -6.58 -5.60 8.77
N ASP A 161 -6.94 -6.88 8.60
CA ASP A 161 -5.96 -7.97 8.45
C ASP A 161 -5.05 -7.74 7.20
N ILE A 162 -5.64 -7.29 6.08
CA ILE A 162 -4.88 -6.96 4.85
C ILE A 162 -4.03 -5.71 5.06
N PHE A 163 -4.61 -4.64 5.60
CA PHE A 163 -3.95 -3.34 5.70
C PHE A 163 -3.01 -3.22 6.88
N GLU A 164 -3.22 -3.88 8.01
CA GLU A 164 -2.32 -3.84 9.18
C GLU A 164 -0.91 -4.22 8.73
N ARG A 165 -0.82 -5.34 8.02
CA ARG A 165 0.38 -5.85 7.43
C ARG A 165 1.02 -4.79 6.52
N LEU A 166 0.28 -4.27 5.55
CA LEU A 166 0.76 -3.25 4.60
C LEU A 166 1.17 -1.92 5.28
N THR A 167 0.43 -1.49 6.30
CA THR A 167 0.69 -0.28 7.08
C THR A 167 1.96 -0.43 7.90
N LYS A 168 2.18 -1.57 8.57
CA LYS A 168 3.44 -1.85 9.28
C LYS A 168 4.63 -1.77 8.34
N TYR A 169 4.51 -2.42 7.18
CA TYR A 169 5.53 -2.36 6.15
C TYR A 169 5.85 -0.91 5.78
N THR A 170 4.89 -0.13 5.27
CA THR A 170 5.12 1.27 4.87
C THR A 170 5.57 2.17 6.02
N GLN A 171 5.08 1.97 7.24
CA GLN A 171 5.53 2.77 8.40
C GLN A 171 7.01 2.52 8.67
N GLY A 172 7.44 1.26 8.67
CA GLY A 172 8.85 0.94 8.84
C GLY A 172 9.72 1.57 7.73
N LYS A 173 9.20 1.77 6.53
CA LYS A 173 9.90 2.51 5.46
C LYS A 173 10.11 3.96 5.80
N ILE A 174 9.06 4.62 6.28
CA ILE A 174 9.10 6.01 6.68
C ILE A 174 10.09 6.20 7.83
N ASP A 175 10.14 5.25 8.76
CA ASP A 175 10.99 5.36 9.95
C ASP A 175 12.48 5.14 9.64
N ASN A 176 12.80 4.34 8.61
CA ASN A 176 14.17 3.89 8.33
C ASN A 176 14.76 4.43 7.01
N THR A 177 13.99 5.08 6.13
CA THR A 177 14.50 5.54 4.81
C THR A 177 14.11 6.97 4.48
N SER A 178 14.59 7.47 3.33
CA SER A 178 14.18 8.77 2.82
C SER A 178 12.73 8.83 2.34
N ILE A 179 11.96 7.71 2.34
CA ILE A 179 10.56 7.78 1.91
C ILE A 179 9.75 8.49 2.99
N THR A 180 8.92 9.45 2.57
CA THR A 180 8.07 10.23 3.46
C THR A 180 6.59 9.84 3.31
N GLY A 181 6.29 8.95 2.37
CA GLY A 181 4.95 8.43 2.12
C GLY A 181 4.91 7.48 0.93
N GLY A 182 3.73 6.94 0.63
CA GLY A 182 3.58 6.04 -0.49
C GLY A 182 2.16 5.60 -0.77
N PHE A 183 2.02 4.83 -1.85
CA PHE A 183 0.78 4.20 -2.27
C PHE A 183 0.94 2.70 -2.23
N ILE A 184 -0.05 2.02 -1.67
CA ILE A 184 -0.10 0.56 -1.66
C ILE A 184 -1.26 0.10 -2.52
N ILE A 185 -0.98 -0.79 -3.44
CA ILE A 185 -1.96 -1.41 -4.32
C ILE A 185 -2.12 -2.86 -3.86
N ALA A 186 -3.28 -3.16 -3.29
CA ALA A 186 -3.64 -4.50 -2.86
C ALA A 186 -5.06 -4.82 -3.31
N ARG A 187 -5.32 -6.09 -3.59
CA ARG A 187 -6.66 -6.58 -3.88
C ARG A 187 -7.38 -6.91 -2.57
N GLN A 188 -8.66 -6.59 -2.48
CA GLN A 188 -9.49 -6.86 -1.31
C GLN A 188 -9.66 -8.37 -1.04
N ASP A 189 -9.45 -9.21 -2.05
CA ASP A 189 -9.47 -10.67 -1.93
C ASP A 189 -8.12 -11.28 -1.50
N ASN A 190 -7.10 -10.45 -1.24
CA ASN A 190 -5.74 -10.89 -0.89
C ASN A 190 -5.12 -11.83 -1.93
N ILE A 191 -5.51 -11.69 -3.20
CA ILE A 191 -4.88 -12.39 -4.33
C ILE A 191 -3.77 -11.52 -4.91
N CYS A 192 -2.71 -12.16 -5.41
CA CYS A 192 -1.61 -11.51 -6.11
C CYS A 192 -2.10 -10.64 -7.27
N ALA A 193 -1.72 -9.37 -7.25
CA ALA A 193 -2.12 -8.39 -8.26
C ALA A 193 -1.51 -8.63 -9.65
N ILE A 194 -0.46 -9.45 -9.76
CA ILE A 194 0.18 -9.81 -11.03
C ILE A 194 -0.49 -11.05 -11.65
N CYS A 195 -0.52 -12.18 -10.92
CA CYS A 195 -0.95 -13.45 -11.50
C CYS A 195 -2.45 -13.75 -11.33
N ASN A 196 -3.14 -13.05 -10.43
CA ASN A 196 -4.55 -13.27 -10.07
C ASN A 196 -4.88 -14.72 -9.67
N LYS A 197 -3.93 -15.46 -9.08
CA LYS A 197 -4.08 -16.89 -8.72
C LYS A 197 -3.73 -17.20 -7.27
N ASN A 198 -2.55 -16.76 -6.84
CA ASN A 198 -1.99 -17.11 -5.54
C ASN A 198 -2.29 -16.01 -4.51
N GLU A 199 -2.24 -16.35 -3.23
CA GLU A 199 -2.34 -15.35 -2.15
C GLU A 199 -1.19 -14.33 -2.25
N SER A 200 -1.51 -13.06 -1.99
CA SER A 200 -0.51 -12.01 -1.90
C SER A 200 0.17 -12.04 -0.54
N LEU A 201 1.32 -12.70 -0.48
CA LEU A 201 2.13 -12.81 0.74
C LEU A 201 3.31 -11.83 0.77
N GLU A 202 3.71 -11.32 -0.40
CA GLU A 202 4.89 -10.48 -0.59
C GLU A 202 4.51 -9.07 -1.08
N ILE A 203 5.48 -8.15 -1.03
CA ILE A 203 5.33 -6.78 -1.51
C ILE A 203 6.39 -6.45 -2.56
N GLU A 204 5.95 -6.29 -3.80
CA GLU A 204 6.74 -5.68 -4.87
C GLU A 204 6.73 -4.17 -4.70
N GLU A 205 7.79 -3.47 -5.08
CA GLU A 205 7.88 -2.03 -4.87
C GLU A 205 8.73 -1.30 -5.90
N ILE A 206 8.42 -0.02 -6.06
CA ILE A 206 9.25 0.97 -6.72
C ILE A 206 9.24 2.24 -5.88
N ALA A 207 10.35 2.98 -5.86
CA ALA A 207 10.44 4.25 -5.18
C ALA A 207 10.97 5.33 -6.11
N LEU A 208 10.39 6.52 -6.01
CA LEU A 208 10.94 7.75 -6.58
C LEU A 208 11.52 8.57 -5.44
N THR A 209 12.81 8.87 -5.47
CA THR A 209 13.50 9.57 -4.37
C THR A 209 14.45 10.66 -4.91
N SER A 210 14.63 11.71 -4.11
CA SER A 210 15.65 12.76 -4.28
C SER A 210 16.78 12.64 -3.25
N PHE A 211 16.98 11.46 -2.64
CA PHE A 211 17.84 11.19 -1.47
C PHE A 211 17.36 11.80 -0.15
N GLU A 212 16.74 12.97 -0.17
CA GLU A 212 16.19 13.64 1.03
C GLU A 212 14.72 13.32 1.28
N SER A 213 13.98 13.03 0.21
CA SER A 213 12.56 12.70 0.26
C SER A 213 12.21 11.73 -0.84
N GLY A 214 11.22 10.88 -0.63
CA GLY A 214 10.77 9.95 -1.65
C GLY A 214 9.35 9.45 -1.44
N VAL A 215 8.76 8.97 -2.53
CA VAL A 215 7.42 8.37 -2.55
C VAL A 215 7.57 6.94 -3.04
N GLN A 216 7.06 5.99 -2.25
CA GLN A 216 7.03 4.58 -2.60
C GLN A 216 5.71 4.22 -3.27
N THR A 217 5.76 3.32 -4.24
CA THR A 217 4.60 2.58 -4.74
C THR A 217 4.84 1.10 -4.49
N SER A 218 3.93 0.47 -3.78
CA SER A 218 4.00 -0.94 -3.39
C SER A 218 2.82 -1.70 -3.98
N LEU A 219 3.04 -2.97 -4.30
CA LEU A 219 2.05 -3.87 -4.86
C LEU A 219 2.06 -5.19 -4.12
N ALA A 220 0.90 -5.64 -3.66
CA ALA A 220 0.77 -6.95 -3.00
C ALA A 220 0.82 -8.09 -4.03
N VAL A 221 1.83 -8.96 -3.90
CA VAL A 221 2.15 -10.02 -4.87
C VAL A 221 2.39 -11.37 -4.19
N CYS A 222 2.40 -12.47 -4.94
CA CYS A 222 2.81 -13.77 -4.41
C CYS A 222 4.33 -13.95 -4.55
N LYS A 223 4.87 -14.94 -3.83
CA LYS A 223 6.29 -15.31 -3.87
C LYS A 223 6.84 -15.59 -5.26
N ASP A 224 6.02 -16.13 -6.18
CA ASP A 224 6.46 -16.40 -7.55
C ASP A 224 6.49 -15.15 -8.45
N CYS A 225 5.93 -14.02 -8.00
CA CYS A 225 5.81 -12.79 -8.78
C CYS A 225 6.56 -11.61 -8.17
N ILE A 226 7.23 -11.79 -7.02
CA ILE A 226 8.17 -10.82 -6.47
C ILE A 226 9.41 -10.75 -7.35
N SER A 227 9.91 -9.55 -7.61
CA SER A 227 11.13 -9.33 -8.36
C SER A 227 12.37 -9.67 -7.53
N GLU A 228 13.29 -10.46 -8.07
CA GLU A 228 14.59 -10.74 -7.44
C GLU A 228 15.70 -9.74 -7.85
N SER A 229 15.44 -8.87 -8.84
CA SER A 229 16.41 -7.94 -9.42
C SER A 229 15.87 -6.50 -9.47
N VAL A 230 16.76 -5.52 -9.33
CA VAL A 230 16.47 -4.08 -9.61
C VAL A 230 16.02 -3.85 -11.05
N GLU A 231 16.38 -4.75 -11.96
CA GLU A 231 16.08 -4.63 -13.39
C GLU A 231 14.67 -5.11 -13.73
N SER A 232 14.07 -5.94 -12.86
CA SER A 232 12.67 -6.36 -12.99
C SER A 232 11.79 -5.28 -12.42
N ASN A 233 10.91 -4.73 -13.27
CA ASN A 233 10.01 -3.67 -12.86
C ASN A 233 8.56 -4.12 -13.06
N GLN A 234 8.11 -5.06 -12.22
CA GLN A 234 6.78 -5.65 -12.34
C GLN A 234 5.68 -4.60 -12.18
N ILE A 235 5.87 -3.62 -11.28
CA ILE A 235 4.93 -2.52 -11.09
C ILE A 235 4.84 -1.65 -12.33
N LEU A 236 5.97 -1.19 -12.89
CA LEU A 236 5.92 -0.38 -14.11
C LEU A 236 5.42 -1.19 -15.31
N ASN A 237 5.79 -2.47 -15.42
CA ASN A 237 5.28 -3.35 -16.46
C ASN A 237 3.75 -3.43 -16.39
N LEU A 238 3.19 -3.69 -15.21
CA LEU A 238 1.75 -3.64 -14.99
C LEU A 238 1.20 -2.26 -15.32
N MET A 239 1.91 -1.18 -14.94
CA MET A 239 1.41 0.18 -15.06
C MET A 239 1.47 0.81 -16.46
N PHE A 240 2.20 0.20 -17.38
CA PHE A 240 2.50 0.81 -18.68
C PHE A 240 2.48 -0.18 -19.84
N GLN A 241 1.95 -1.39 -19.63
CA GLN A 241 2.02 -2.57 -20.52
C GLN A 241 1.73 -2.29 -22.01
N ASP A 242 0.90 -1.29 -22.34
CA ASP A 242 0.51 -0.92 -23.70
C ASP A 242 1.00 0.46 -24.19
N THR A 243 2.12 0.96 -23.63
CA THR A 243 2.58 2.32 -23.93
C THR A 243 4.02 2.36 -24.45
N ASN A 244 4.30 3.34 -25.35
CA ASN A 244 5.66 3.70 -25.75
C ASN A 244 6.57 4.08 -24.56
N ILE A 245 5.97 4.39 -23.40
CA ILE A 245 6.64 4.70 -22.14
C ILE A 245 7.43 3.49 -21.64
N MET A 246 6.99 2.25 -21.87
CA MET A 246 7.74 1.06 -21.48
C MET A 246 9.14 1.01 -22.07
N SER A 247 9.30 1.45 -23.33
CA SER A 247 10.61 1.53 -23.97
C SER A 247 11.53 2.55 -23.29
N LEU A 248 10.96 3.66 -22.79
CA LEU A 248 11.68 4.70 -22.06
C LEU A 248 12.04 4.25 -20.64
N LEU A 249 11.12 3.55 -19.96
CA LEU A 249 11.35 3.00 -18.62
C LEU A 249 12.40 1.88 -18.65
N ASN A 250 12.35 1.01 -19.66
CA ASN A 250 13.38 -0.01 -19.86
C ASN A 250 14.77 0.60 -20.07
N LYS A 251 14.86 1.76 -20.75
CA LYS A 251 16.11 2.52 -20.90
C LYS A 251 16.57 3.24 -19.62
N ARG A 252 15.68 3.40 -18.65
CA ARG A 252 15.96 4.04 -17.34
C ARG A 252 16.11 3.02 -16.21
N LYS A 253 16.16 1.72 -16.53
CA LYS A 253 16.52 0.69 -15.55
C LYS A 253 17.90 0.98 -15.01
N ILE A 254 18.01 0.92 -13.69
CA ILE A 254 19.27 1.09 -12.98
C ILE A 254 19.94 -0.28 -12.91
N SER A 255 21.18 -0.35 -13.37
CA SER A 255 21.99 -1.57 -13.26
C SER A 255 22.46 -1.79 -11.82
N ILE A 256 22.84 -3.01 -11.44
CA ILE A 256 23.40 -3.24 -10.09
C ILE A 256 24.68 -2.43 -9.85
N GLU A 257 25.42 -2.13 -10.91
CA GLU A 257 26.58 -1.25 -10.92
C GLU A 257 26.22 0.18 -10.53
N ASP A 258 25.18 0.75 -11.15
CA ASP A 258 24.68 2.07 -10.81
C ASP A 258 24.19 2.12 -9.35
N VAL A 259 23.53 1.05 -8.88
CA VAL A 259 23.11 0.94 -7.47
C VAL A 259 24.33 1.00 -6.54
N ARG A 260 25.42 0.30 -6.87
CA ARG A 260 26.66 0.33 -6.08
C ARG A 260 27.30 1.71 -6.09
N GLU A 261 27.37 2.38 -7.24
CA GLU A 261 27.89 3.75 -7.33
C GLU A 261 27.07 4.72 -6.47
N ILE A 262 25.76 4.63 -6.54
CA ILE A 262 24.88 5.47 -5.75
C ILE A 262 24.98 5.13 -4.25
N SER A 263 25.10 3.85 -3.90
CA SER A 263 25.32 3.41 -2.51
C SER A 263 26.60 4.00 -1.92
N ASN A 264 27.69 4.02 -2.71
CA ASN A 264 28.92 4.70 -2.34
C ASN A 264 28.67 6.19 -2.05
N LYS A 265 27.94 6.90 -2.93
CA LYS A 265 27.63 8.33 -2.72
C LYS A 265 26.81 8.58 -1.46
N ILE A 266 25.84 7.71 -1.14
CA ILE A 266 25.05 7.82 0.09
C ILE A 266 25.93 7.70 1.33
N VAL A 267 26.84 6.71 1.35
CA VAL A 267 27.76 6.52 2.48
C VAL A 267 28.68 7.71 2.66
N GLU A 268 29.20 8.27 1.57
CA GLU A 268 30.08 9.44 1.64
C GLU A 268 29.33 10.70 2.09
N ILE A 269 28.17 11.00 1.48
CA ILE A 269 27.47 12.28 1.65
C ILE A 269 26.52 12.25 2.84
N ASN A 270 25.63 11.26 2.93
CA ASN A 270 24.55 11.24 3.92
C ASN A 270 24.99 10.70 5.28
N LEU A 271 25.90 9.74 5.29
CA LEU A 271 26.53 9.23 6.51
C LEU A 271 27.80 10.01 6.88
N GLU A 272 28.24 10.92 6.02
CA GLU A 272 29.43 11.76 6.23
C GLU A 272 30.69 10.92 6.58
N CYS A 273 30.78 9.73 5.98
CA CYS A 273 31.84 8.76 6.22
C CYS A 273 32.95 8.90 5.18
N LYS A 274 34.19 8.63 5.59
CA LYS A 274 35.32 8.48 4.66
C LYS A 274 35.33 7.06 4.11
N ILE A 275 35.10 6.90 2.81
CA ILE A 275 35.17 5.58 2.17
C ILE A 275 36.62 5.12 2.06
N GLU A 276 36.91 3.93 2.58
CA GLU A 276 38.20 3.25 2.40
C GLU A 276 38.17 2.31 1.20
N LYS A 277 37.01 1.69 0.96
CA LYS A 277 36.80 0.75 -0.13
C LYS A 277 35.41 0.97 -0.73
N PHE A 278 35.38 1.23 -2.03
CA PHE A 278 34.16 1.39 -2.79
C PHE A 278 33.64 0.02 -3.25
N ALA A 279 32.32 -0.15 -3.25
CA ALA A 279 31.71 -1.27 -3.96
C ALA A 279 31.89 -1.07 -5.49
N THR A 280 32.21 -2.15 -6.19
CA THR A 280 32.49 -2.23 -7.62
C THR A 280 31.82 -3.47 -8.24
N ASN A 281 32.05 -3.74 -9.51
CA ASN A 281 31.48 -4.92 -10.18
C ASN A 281 32.07 -6.24 -9.64
N MET A 282 33.31 -6.21 -9.15
CA MET A 282 34.01 -7.39 -8.61
C MET A 282 33.90 -7.51 -7.08
N ASP A 283 33.39 -6.47 -6.42
CA ASP A 283 33.35 -6.39 -4.97
C ASP A 283 32.08 -5.69 -4.52
N ASP A 284 31.20 -6.41 -3.85
CA ASP A 284 29.90 -5.92 -3.44
C ASP A 284 29.92 -5.18 -2.10
N THR A 285 31.10 -4.97 -1.52
CA THR A 285 31.24 -4.42 -0.17
C THR A 285 31.84 -3.02 -0.16
N ILE A 286 31.12 -2.09 0.47
CA ILE A 286 31.61 -0.76 0.83
C ILE A 286 32.22 -0.84 2.24
N THR A 287 33.44 -0.33 2.41
CA THR A 287 34.05 -0.12 3.73
C THR A 287 34.28 1.37 3.93
N ALA A 288 33.79 1.93 5.03
CA ALA A 288 33.95 3.34 5.34
C ALA A 288 34.21 3.57 6.83
N ILE A 289 34.87 4.68 7.13
CA ILE A 289 35.14 5.14 8.50
C ILE A 289 34.24 6.34 8.80
N THR A 290 33.47 6.24 9.87
CA THR A 290 32.66 7.33 10.40
C THR A 290 33.55 8.43 11.01
N LYS A 291 33.02 9.65 11.21
CA LYS A 291 33.77 10.73 11.87
C LYS A 291 34.31 10.35 13.26
N ASN A 292 33.64 9.43 13.95
CA ASN A 292 33.96 9.02 15.31
C ASN A 292 34.81 7.73 15.35
N GLY A 293 35.27 7.24 14.20
CA GLY A 293 36.23 6.13 14.11
C GLY A 293 35.61 4.73 14.08
N PHE A 294 34.28 4.61 14.06
CA PHE A 294 33.63 3.33 13.76
C PHE A 294 33.85 2.93 12.30
N ILE A 295 33.96 1.62 12.06
CA ILE A 295 34.09 1.05 10.73
C ILE A 295 32.71 0.55 10.30
N LEU A 296 32.25 1.03 9.15
CA LEU A 296 31.02 0.62 8.52
C LEU A 296 31.35 -0.31 7.34
N LYS A 297 30.79 -1.52 7.33
CA LYS A 297 30.87 -2.46 6.20
C LYS A 297 29.47 -2.72 5.65
N LEU A 298 29.23 -2.42 4.38
CA LEU A 298 27.95 -2.62 3.70
C LEU A 298 28.13 -3.59 2.53
N ARG A 299 27.55 -4.79 2.60
CA ARG A 299 27.55 -5.79 1.53
C ARG A 299 26.23 -5.74 0.77
N LEU A 300 26.28 -5.57 -0.54
CA LEU A 300 25.09 -5.54 -1.42
C LEU A 300 25.22 -6.57 -2.55
N THR A 301 24.95 -7.84 -2.23
CA THR A 301 25.07 -8.96 -3.17
C THR A 301 23.91 -8.96 -4.17
N THR A 302 22.68 -8.84 -3.69
CA THR A 302 21.45 -8.63 -4.48
C THR A 302 20.48 -7.72 -3.70
N LEU A 303 19.30 -7.42 -4.27
CA LEU A 303 18.23 -6.73 -3.51
C LEU A 303 17.69 -7.56 -2.33
N LEU A 304 17.79 -8.88 -2.42
CA LEU A 304 17.23 -9.81 -1.45
C LEU A 304 18.30 -10.40 -0.52
N ASP A 305 19.59 -10.22 -0.84
CA ASP A 305 20.75 -10.70 -0.08
C ASP A 305 21.76 -9.56 0.10
N TYR A 306 21.80 -9.02 1.31
CA TYR A 306 22.64 -7.89 1.68
C TYR A 306 22.81 -7.84 3.20
N GLY A 307 23.78 -7.05 3.67
CA GLY A 307 23.96 -6.84 5.11
C GLY A 307 24.85 -5.66 5.45
N TYR A 308 24.65 -5.08 6.64
CA TYR A 308 25.41 -3.94 7.14
C TYR A 308 25.99 -4.27 8.51
N MET A 309 27.23 -3.87 8.74
CA MET A 309 27.91 -4.04 10.03
C MET A 309 28.49 -2.72 10.48
N ILE A 310 28.23 -2.37 11.74
CA ILE A 310 28.95 -1.31 12.45
C ILE A 310 29.93 -2.01 13.39
N LEU A 311 31.22 -1.76 13.17
CA LEU A 311 32.30 -2.31 13.96
C LEU A 311 32.99 -1.19 14.76
N SER A 312 33.57 -1.56 15.89
CA SER A 312 34.51 -0.70 16.60
C SER A 312 35.75 -0.42 15.74
N SER A 313 36.57 0.53 16.17
CA SER A 313 37.90 0.79 15.58
C SER A 313 38.85 -0.42 15.64
N GLU A 314 38.56 -1.40 16.51
CA GLU A 314 39.30 -2.66 16.65
C GLU A 314 38.69 -3.80 15.83
N GLU A 315 37.78 -3.50 14.89
CA GLU A 315 37.03 -4.47 14.08
C GLU A 315 36.13 -5.44 14.86
N VAL A 316 35.72 -5.07 16.08
CA VAL A 316 34.73 -5.85 16.83
C VAL A 316 33.34 -5.47 16.37
N GLU A 317 32.54 -6.45 15.98
CA GLU A 317 31.18 -6.23 15.51
C GLU A 317 30.26 -5.78 16.65
N LEU A 318 29.74 -4.55 16.54
CA LEU A 318 28.85 -3.96 17.53
C LEU A 318 27.40 -4.21 17.13
N ILE A 319 27.08 -3.93 15.86
CA ILE A 319 25.73 -4.02 15.31
C ILE A 319 25.78 -4.69 13.95
N ARG A 320 24.82 -5.58 13.67
CA ARG A 320 24.60 -6.16 12.34
C ARG A 320 23.16 -6.02 11.90
N PHE A 321 22.98 -5.76 10.63
CA PHE A 321 21.72 -5.76 9.91
C PHE A 321 21.84 -6.81 8.80
N ASP A 322 20.95 -7.79 8.78
CA ASP A 322 20.99 -8.90 7.81
C ASP A 322 19.65 -9.01 7.07
N SER A 323 19.70 -9.42 5.80
CA SER A 323 18.52 -9.65 4.97
C SER A 323 17.59 -10.73 5.56
N ALA A 324 16.28 -10.49 5.50
CA ALA A 324 15.24 -11.31 6.14
C ALA A 324 14.87 -12.58 5.39
N ASN A 325 15.33 -12.78 4.14
CA ASN A 325 15.03 -13.95 3.30
C ASN A 325 15.43 -15.31 3.91
N HIS A 326 16.15 -15.30 5.04
CA HIS A 326 16.57 -16.48 5.79
C HIS A 326 15.89 -16.59 7.17
N HIS A 327 14.92 -15.72 7.46
CA HIS A 327 14.28 -15.55 8.77
C HIS A 327 12.74 -15.46 8.70
N ASP A 328 12.13 -16.19 7.77
CA ASP A 328 10.68 -16.31 7.57
C ASP A 328 9.88 -16.63 8.85
N ASP A 329 10.52 -17.25 9.85
CA ASP A 329 9.90 -17.63 11.12
C ASP A 329 9.84 -16.51 12.17
N LYS A 330 10.45 -15.35 11.88
CA LYS A 330 10.64 -14.25 12.82
C LYS A 330 10.14 -12.91 12.32
N ILE A 331 10.17 -12.69 11.01
CA ILE A 331 9.85 -11.39 10.43
C ILE A 331 8.67 -11.59 9.49
N GLU A 332 7.61 -10.82 9.71
CA GLU A 332 6.37 -10.88 8.91
C GLU A 332 6.59 -10.36 7.48
N PHE A 333 7.70 -9.66 7.24
CA PHE A 333 8.10 -9.11 5.95
C PHE A 333 9.60 -9.02 5.75
N MET A 334 10.03 -9.08 4.50
CA MET A 334 11.33 -8.57 4.13
C MET A 334 11.45 -7.08 4.49
N PRO A 335 12.61 -6.62 5.02
CA PRO A 335 13.91 -7.20 4.76
C PRO A 335 14.95 -7.22 5.92
N HIS A 336 14.72 -6.75 7.16
CA HIS A 336 15.77 -6.81 8.20
C HIS A 336 15.39 -7.55 9.47
N HIS A 337 16.41 -8.16 10.07
CA HIS A 337 16.55 -8.21 11.52
C HIS A 337 17.83 -7.46 11.94
N VAL A 338 17.76 -6.77 13.08
CA VAL A 338 18.90 -6.04 13.67
C VAL A 338 19.43 -6.79 14.87
N HIS A 339 20.72 -7.08 14.84
CA HIS A 339 21.49 -7.60 15.96
C HIS A 339 22.17 -6.43 16.69
N ASN A 340 21.55 -5.95 17.78
CA ASN A 340 22.03 -4.78 18.53
C ASN A 340 23.23 -5.06 19.47
N ASP A 341 23.52 -6.34 19.76
CA ASP A 341 24.66 -6.77 20.60
C ASP A 341 25.10 -8.17 20.18
N VAL A 342 25.91 -8.22 19.12
CA VAL A 342 26.31 -9.46 18.45
C VAL A 342 27.13 -10.36 19.37
N VAL A 343 27.97 -9.77 20.23
CA VAL A 343 28.81 -10.51 21.17
C VAL A 343 27.95 -11.25 22.18
N LYS A 344 27.03 -10.54 22.85
CA LYS A 344 26.10 -11.13 23.81
C LYS A 344 25.16 -12.14 23.15
N GLU A 345 24.70 -11.86 21.94
CA GLU A 345 23.86 -12.79 21.21
C GLU A 345 24.59 -14.08 20.84
N ASN A 346 25.85 -14.00 20.41
CA ASN A 346 26.67 -15.18 20.13
C ASN A 346 26.95 -16.00 21.39
N GLU A 347 27.19 -15.35 22.53
CA GLU A 347 27.31 -16.03 23.82
C GLU A 347 26.03 -16.80 24.19
N ILE A 348 24.87 -16.17 24.00
CA ILE A 348 23.58 -16.81 24.29
C ILE A 348 23.27 -17.91 23.26
N LYS A 349 23.55 -17.72 21.97
CA LYS A 349 23.43 -18.75 20.92
C LYS A 349 24.31 -19.96 21.26
N ASN A 350 25.53 -19.74 21.75
CA ASN A 350 26.43 -20.82 22.17
C ASN A 350 25.92 -21.53 23.43
N LYS A 351 25.37 -20.81 24.41
CA LYS A 351 24.65 -21.41 25.55
C LYS A 351 23.38 -22.14 25.12
N ALA A 352 22.70 -21.69 24.07
CA ALA A 352 21.47 -22.31 23.59
C ALA A 352 21.68 -23.62 22.83
N LYS A 353 22.90 -23.87 22.31
CA LYS A 353 23.29 -25.15 21.68
C LYS A 353 23.37 -26.30 22.69
N THR A 354 23.49 -26.02 23.98
CA THR A 354 23.51 -27.05 25.03
C THR A 354 22.12 -27.37 25.61
N PHE A 355 21.07 -26.64 25.19
CA PHE A 355 19.69 -26.88 25.62
C PHE A 355 18.91 -27.79 24.68
N SER A 356 17.83 -28.39 25.21
CA SER A 356 16.84 -29.13 24.42
C SER A 356 16.22 -28.25 23.34
N ARG A 357 15.81 -28.85 22.21
CA ARG A 357 15.34 -28.16 21.00
C ARG A 357 14.23 -27.13 21.26
N LYS A 358 13.33 -27.40 22.22
CA LYS A 358 12.22 -26.51 22.63
C LYS A 358 12.72 -25.31 23.45
N LYS A 359 13.61 -25.54 24.42
CA LYS A 359 14.17 -24.52 25.31
C LYS A 359 15.18 -23.62 24.58
N SER A 360 15.89 -24.18 23.60
CA SER A 360 16.74 -23.45 22.66
C SER A 360 15.94 -22.49 21.76
N LYS A 361 14.74 -22.88 21.29
CA LYS A 361 13.84 -22.00 20.53
C LYS A 361 13.29 -20.85 21.37
N GLU A 362 12.87 -21.11 22.62
CA GLU A 362 12.41 -20.06 23.54
C GLU A 362 13.52 -19.05 23.88
N HIS A 363 14.74 -19.52 24.18
CA HIS A 363 15.87 -18.63 24.46
C HIS A 363 16.29 -17.78 23.24
N LYS A 364 16.19 -18.30 22.02
CA LYS A 364 16.50 -17.52 20.81
C LYS A 364 15.48 -16.41 20.52
N ARG A 365 14.21 -16.62 20.90
CA ARG A 365 13.14 -15.60 20.72
C ARG A 365 13.27 -14.40 21.66
N SER A 366 13.95 -14.52 22.79
CA SER A 366 14.12 -13.41 23.75
C SER A 366 15.29 -12.46 23.42
N ILE A 367 15.99 -12.68 22.31
CA ILE A 367 17.23 -11.96 21.97
C ILE A 367 17.05 -11.08 20.72
N ASP A 368 16.28 -11.57 19.75
CA ASP A 368 16.00 -10.84 18.51
C ASP A 368 14.75 -9.97 18.71
N ILE A 369 14.95 -8.69 19.01
CA ILE A 369 13.89 -7.68 18.92
C ILE A 369 14.49 -6.37 18.40
N THR A 370 14.25 -6.11 17.11
CA THR A 370 13.57 -4.90 16.63
C THR A 370 13.26 -5.09 15.15
N ASP A 371 11.98 -4.99 14.81
CA ASP A 371 11.49 -4.93 13.44
C ASP A 371 12.00 -3.64 12.80
N SER A 372 13.13 -3.73 12.10
CA SER A 372 13.57 -2.67 11.18
C SER A 372 13.10 -3.09 9.79
N PHE A 373 12.45 -2.19 9.08
CA PHE A 373 11.96 -2.45 7.73
C PHE A 373 12.73 -1.54 6.77
N LEU A 374 13.64 -2.09 5.96
CA LEU A 374 13.85 -1.48 4.63
C LEU A 374 12.73 -1.99 3.71
N THR A 375 12.50 -1.46 2.54
CA THR A 375 12.94 -1.92 1.23
C THR A 375 12.76 -0.72 0.30
N GLY A 376 13.79 -0.04 -0.19
CA GLY A 376 13.45 1.07 -1.11
C GLY A 376 14.59 1.95 -1.49
N PHE A 377 15.15 1.59 -2.64
CA PHE A 377 16.14 2.29 -3.44
C PHE A 377 17.49 2.50 -2.73
N LEU A 378 18.52 1.87 -3.31
CA LEU A 378 19.94 2.15 -3.07
C LEU A 378 20.58 1.43 -1.88
N GLY A 379 19.98 0.34 -1.42
CA GLY A 379 20.67 -0.69 -0.65
C GLY A 379 21.39 -0.20 0.61
N VAL A 380 20.99 0.93 1.21
CA VAL A 380 21.60 1.47 2.44
C VAL A 380 20.54 2.10 3.34
N ASP A 381 20.37 1.54 4.55
CA ASP A 381 19.55 2.10 5.64
C ASP A 381 20.25 3.28 6.30
N TYR A 382 20.50 4.35 5.56
CA TYR A 382 21.37 5.41 6.07
C TYR A 382 20.76 6.13 7.28
N ILE A 383 19.44 6.18 7.42
CA ILE A 383 18.79 6.80 8.59
C ILE A 383 19.00 5.92 9.82
N SER A 384 18.72 4.62 9.75
CA SER A 384 18.94 3.74 10.91
C SER A 384 20.41 3.60 11.25
N ILE A 385 21.28 3.48 10.23
CA ILE A 385 22.74 3.46 10.43
C ILE A 385 23.19 4.75 11.12
N LYS A 386 22.75 5.93 10.65
CA LYS A 386 23.07 7.21 11.26
C LYS A 386 22.56 7.31 12.70
N ASN A 387 21.32 6.90 12.95
CA ASN A 387 20.73 6.90 14.28
C ASN A 387 21.51 5.96 15.24
N LYS A 388 21.92 4.78 14.78
CA LYS A 388 22.73 3.85 15.59
C LYS A 388 24.15 4.35 15.84
N ILE A 389 24.78 5.00 14.87
CA ILE A 389 26.07 5.68 15.09
C ILE A 389 25.91 6.74 16.19
N LEU A 390 24.86 7.57 16.10
CA LEU A 390 24.58 8.58 17.13
C LEU A 390 24.31 7.95 18.50
N GLU A 391 23.53 6.87 18.58
CA GLU A 391 23.30 6.15 19.85
C GLU A 391 24.60 5.60 20.48
N LEU A 392 25.54 5.14 19.65
CA LEU A 392 26.84 4.65 20.10
C LEU A 392 27.73 5.79 20.60
N ASP A 393 27.62 7.00 20.03
CA ASP A 393 28.38 8.17 20.47
C ASP A 393 27.96 8.68 21.87
N TYR A 394 26.72 8.41 22.29
CA TYR A 394 26.22 8.81 23.62
C TYR A 394 26.55 7.82 24.74
N LYS A 395 27.16 6.67 24.43
CA LYS A 395 27.57 5.65 25.40
C LYS A 395 29.07 5.74 25.67
#